data_AF-A0A0D1KVR4-F1
#
_entry.id   AF-A0A0D1KVR4-F1
#
_cell.length_a   1.000
_cell.length_b   1.000
_cell.length_c   1.000
_cell.angle_alpha   90.00
_cell.angle_beta   90.00
_cell.angle_gamma   90.00
#
_symmetry.space_group_name_H-M   'P 1'
#
loop_
_entity.id
_entity.type
_entity.pdbx_description
1 polymer ?
#
loop_
_entity_poly.entity_id
_entity_poly.type
_entity_poly.pdbx_seq_one_letter_code
_entity_poly.pdbx_strand_id
1 'polypeptide(L)'
;MLPIVDKPAIQYIVEEAAESGIEDILIITGRNKRSIEDHFDRSAELEFNLREKGKTDTLKEMQQIADLANIHYIRQKEPLGLGHAVLCAEHFIGDEPFAVLLGDDIMVSETPALN
;
A
#
# COMPACT_ATOMS: atom_id res chain seq x y z
N MET A 1 -3.47 6.37 -9.88
CA MET A 1 -2.33 6.61 -8.96
C MET A 1 -1.24 7.35 -9.72
N LEU A 2 -0.38 8.11 -9.03
CA LEU A 2 0.74 8.81 -9.65
C LEU A 2 1.96 7.86 -9.73
N PRO A 3 2.48 7.55 -10.92
CA PRO A 3 3.72 6.78 -11.05
C PRO A 3 4.96 7.67 -10.89
N ILE A 4 6.00 7.12 -10.25
CA ILE A 4 7.35 7.66 -10.26
C ILE A 4 8.18 6.70 -11.11
N VAL A 5 8.46 7.15 -12.34
CA VAL A 5 8.99 6.31 -13.42
C VAL A 5 7.99 5.20 -13.77
N ASP A 6 8.14 4.03 -13.18
CA ASP A 6 7.38 2.80 -13.44
C ASP A 6 6.63 2.26 -12.21
N LYS A 7 6.98 2.73 -11.00
CA LYS A 7 6.37 2.30 -9.73
C LYS A 7 5.41 3.36 -9.18
N PRO A 8 4.17 3.01 -8.76
CA PRO A 8 3.27 3.95 -8.10
C PRO A 8 3.86 4.50 -6.80
N ALA A 9 3.66 5.80 -6.53
CA ALA A 9 4.12 6.47 -5.31
C ALA A 9 3.80 5.70 -4.02
N ILE A 10 2.58 5.18 -3.90
CA ILE A 10 2.13 4.45 -2.71
C ILE A 10 2.83 3.12 -2.49
N GLN A 11 3.39 2.51 -3.54
CA GLN A 11 4.16 1.28 -3.39
C GLN A 11 5.47 1.53 -2.63
N TYR A 12 6.15 2.65 -2.87
CA TYR A 12 7.35 3.02 -2.11
C TYR A 12 7.05 3.15 -0.61
N ILE A 13 5.90 3.73 -0.26
CA ILE A 13 5.47 3.92 1.13
C ILE A 13 5.19 2.57 1.81
N VAL A 14 4.54 1.65 1.10
CA VAL A 14 4.27 0.29 1.61
C VAL A 14 5.55 -0.53 1.73
N GLU A 15 6.47 -0.42 0.76
CA GLU A 15 7.79 -1.04 0.82
C GLU A 15 8.58 -0.54 2.03
N GLU A 16 8.63 0.78 2.27
CA GLU A 16 9.30 1.35 3.45
C GLU A 16 8.70 0.83 4.77
N ALA A 17 7.37 0.79 4.87
CA ALA A 17 6.69 0.25 6.05
C ALA A 17 7.04 -1.24 6.28
N ALA A 18 7.01 -2.04 5.21
CA ALA A 18 7.36 -3.47 5.28
C ALA A 18 8.84 -3.68 5.65
N GLU A 19 9.76 -2.90 5.07
CA GLU A 19 11.19 -2.92 5.41
C GLU A 19 11.47 -2.49 6.86
N SER A 20 10.56 -1.71 7.46
CA SER A 20 10.58 -1.34 8.87
C SER A 20 9.98 -2.39 9.81
N GLY A 21 9.52 -3.53 9.27
CA GLY A 21 8.92 -4.62 10.03
C GLY A 21 7.43 -4.45 10.34
N ILE A 22 6.73 -3.53 9.66
CA ILE A 22 5.28 -3.38 9.80
C ILE A 22 4.58 -4.45 8.95
N GLU A 23 3.86 -5.36 9.60
CA GLU A 23 3.16 -6.47 8.93
C GLU A 23 1.74 -6.11 8.50
N ASP A 24 1.05 -5.26 9.27
CA ASP A 24 -0.34 -4.88 9.04
C ASP A 24 -0.44 -3.40 8.64
N ILE A 25 -0.94 -3.13 7.42
CA ILE A 25 -1.02 -1.79 6.86
C ILE A 25 -2.48 -1.45 6.57
N LEU A 26 -2.97 -0.36 7.17
CA LEU A 26 -4.31 0.17 6.88
C LEU A 26 -4.22 1.38 5.95
N ILE A 27 -4.80 1.25 4.76
CA ILE A 27 -4.95 2.35 3.81
C ILE A 27 -6.31 3.02 4.01
N ILE A 28 -6.29 4.26 4.49
CA ILE A 28 -7.49 5.10 4.52
C ILE A 28 -7.74 5.68 3.12
N THR A 29 -8.77 5.17 2.44
CA THR A 29 -9.07 5.47 1.04
C THR A 29 -10.27 6.41 0.88
N GLY A 30 -10.34 7.09 -0.26
CA GLY A 30 -11.42 8.03 -0.62
C GLY A 30 -12.33 7.50 -1.74
N ARG A 31 -13.16 8.37 -2.31
CA ARG A 31 -13.93 8.03 -3.53
C ARG A 31 -12.97 7.88 -4.72
N ASN A 32 -13.28 6.97 -5.64
CA ASN A 32 -12.55 6.77 -6.90
C ASN A 32 -11.08 6.36 -6.76
N LYS A 33 -10.75 5.59 -5.70
CA LYS A 33 -9.39 5.14 -5.39
C LYS A 33 -9.21 3.62 -5.47
N ARG A 34 -10.14 2.91 -6.12
CA ARG A 34 -10.11 1.45 -6.30
C ARG A 34 -8.79 0.95 -6.93
N SER A 35 -8.15 1.76 -7.78
CA SER A 35 -6.86 1.39 -8.36
C SER A 35 -5.76 1.13 -7.33
N ILE A 36 -5.87 1.68 -6.11
CA ILE A 36 -4.93 1.39 -5.01
C ILE A 36 -5.18 -0.02 -4.50
N GLU A 37 -6.44 -0.38 -4.25
CA GLU A 37 -6.84 -1.73 -3.84
C GLU A 37 -6.38 -2.76 -4.88
N ASP A 38 -6.67 -2.51 -6.16
CA ASP A 38 -6.31 -3.42 -7.26
C ASP A 38 -4.79 -3.60 -7.43
N HIS A 39 -3.97 -2.65 -6.98
CA HIS A 39 -2.51 -2.69 -7.13
C HIS A 39 -1.84 -3.68 -6.18
N PHE A 40 -2.38 -3.79 -4.98
CA PHE A 40 -1.85 -4.67 -3.93
C PHE A 40 -2.66 -5.98 -3.81
N ASP A 41 -3.69 -6.17 -4.64
CA ASP A 41 -4.44 -7.42 -4.70
C ASP A 41 -3.89 -8.37 -5.78
N ARG A 42 -4.16 -9.66 -5.62
CA ARG A 42 -3.76 -10.67 -6.61
C ARG A 42 -4.72 -10.68 -7.79
N SER A 43 -4.19 -10.44 -8.99
CA SER A 43 -4.96 -10.52 -10.24
C SER A 43 -4.70 -11.85 -10.96
N ALA A 44 -5.56 -12.84 -10.72
CA ALA A 44 -5.42 -14.17 -11.33
C ALA A 44 -5.40 -14.14 -12.87
N GLU A 45 -6.20 -13.26 -13.49
CA GLU A 45 -6.23 -13.09 -14.94
C GLU A 45 -4.90 -12.52 -15.46
N LEU A 46 -4.35 -11.51 -14.78
CA LEU A 46 -3.08 -10.91 -15.18
C LEU A 46 -1.91 -11.87 -14.97
N GLU A 47 -1.87 -12.59 -13.84
CA GLU A 47 -0.86 -13.61 -13.56
C GLU A 47 -0.87 -14.72 -14.63
N PHE A 48 -2.06 -15.20 -15.01
CA PHE A 48 -2.22 -16.19 -16.07
C PHE A 48 -1.67 -15.66 -17.40
N ASN A 49 -2.06 -14.43 -17.78
CA ASN A 49 -1.59 -13.80 -19.01
C ASN A 49 -0.07 -13.57 -19.04
N LEU A 50 0.54 -13.21 -17.92
CA LEU A 50 2.00 -13.03 -17.81
C LEU A 50 2.73 -14.38 -17.93
N ARG A 51 2.18 -15.43 -17.32
CA ARG A 51 2.71 -16.80 -17.40
C ARG A 51 2.67 -17.33 -18.83
N GLU A 52 1.53 -17.19 -19.52
CA GLU A 52 1.37 -17.59 -20.93
C GLU A 52 2.35 -16.85 -21.86
N LYS A 53 2.64 -15.58 -21.56
CA LYS A 53 3.59 -14.77 -22.33
C LYS A 53 5.05 -14.98 -21.94
N GLY A 54 5.34 -15.89 -21.00
CA GLY A 54 6.70 -16.16 -20.52
C GLY A 54 7.35 -14.99 -19.78
N LYS A 55 6.58 -14.01 -19.29
CA LYS A 55 7.08 -12.83 -18.56
C LYS A 55 7.28 -13.16 -17.07
N THR A 56 8.20 -14.08 -16.79
CA THR A 56 8.41 -14.62 -15.44
C THR A 56 8.87 -13.58 -14.43
N ASP A 57 9.68 -12.61 -14.83
CA ASP A 57 10.23 -11.60 -13.92
C ASP A 57 9.14 -10.62 -13.47
N THR A 58 8.36 -10.09 -14.42
CA THR A 58 7.18 -9.24 -14.13
C THR A 58 6.13 -9.98 -13.29
N LEU A 59 5.94 -11.28 -13.52
CA LEU A 59 5.03 -12.09 -12.70
C LEU A 59 5.51 -12.16 -11.24
N LYS A 60 6.81 -12.37 -11.02
CA LYS A 60 7.39 -12.42 -9.67
C LYS A 60 7.26 -11.08 -8.96
N GLU A 61 7.57 -9.97 -9.63
CA GLU A 61 7.42 -8.63 -9.07
C GLU A 61 5.98 -8.37 -8.62
N MET A 62 5.00 -8.73 -9.45
CA MET A 62 3.58 -8.59 -9.09
C MET A 62 3.19 -9.44 -7.88
N GLN A 63 3.63 -10.69 -7.82
CA GLN A 63 3.35 -11.57 -6.69
C GLN A 63 4.00 -11.04 -5.40
N GLN A 64 5.22 -10.50 -5.49
CA GLN A 64 5.90 -9.87 -4.36
C GLN A 64 5.14 -8.67 -3.83
N ILE A 65 4.59 -7.80 -4.70
CA ILE A 65 3.80 -6.63 -4.27
C ILE A 65 2.58 -7.04 -3.43
N ALA A 66 1.87 -8.10 -3.84
CA ALA A 66 0.70 -8.60 -3.12
C ALA A 66 1.06 -9.27 -1.78
N ASP A 67 2.32 -9.73 -1.64
CA ASP A 67 2.82 -10.43 -0.46
C ASP A 67 3.67 -9.51 0.46
N LEU A 68 3.73 -8.20 0.19
CA LEU A 68 4.54 -7.23 0.97
C LEU A 68 4.08 -7.11 2.43
N ALA A 69 2.77 -7.06 2.66
CA ALA A 69 2.15 -6.85 3.97
C ALA A 69 0.67 -7.25 3.92
N ASN A 70 0.04 -7.42 5.09
CA ASN A 70 -1.40 -7.56 5.21
C ASN A 70 -2.04 -6.18 5.02
N ILE A 71 -2.60 -5.93 3.83
CA ILE A 71 -3.18 -4.62 3.51
C ILE A 71 -4.69 -4.62 3.74
N HIS A 72 -5.12 -3.70 4.60
CA HIS A 72 -6.51 -3.43 4.95
C HIS A 72 -6.95 -2.09 4.38
N TYR A 73 -8.25 -1.93 4.17
CA TYR A 73 -8.82 -0.72 3.60
C TYR A 73 -10.02 -0.24 4.41
N ILE A 74 -9.99 1.05 4.77
CA ILE A 74 -11.16 1.73 5.34
C ILE A 74 -11.42 2.98 4.51
N ARG A 75 -12.70 3.21 4.19
CA ARG A 75 -13.10 4.38 3.41
C ARG A 75 -13.39 5.57 4.30
N GLN A 76 -12.67 6.66 4.09
CA GLN A 76 -13.04 7.97 4.62
C GLN A 76 -14.26 8.49 3.84
N LYS A 77 -15.44 8.45 4.46
CA LYS A 77 -16.71 8.81 3.80
C LYS A 77 -16.79 10.29 3.45
N GLU A 78 -16.25 11.13 4.33
CA GLU A 78 -16.22 12.59 4.23
C GLU A 78 -14.79 13.11 4.41
N PRO A 79 -14.30 13.99 3.53
CA PRO A 79 -12.91 14.48 3.56
C PRO A 79 -12.72 15.56 4.63
N LEU A 80 -12.81 15.17 5.90
CA LEU A 80 -12.69 16.07 7.06
C LEU A 80 -11.23 16.25 7.55
N GLY A 81 -10.26 15.88 6.71
CA GLY A 81 -8.82 16.03 6.99
C GLY A 81 -8.16 14.81 7.63
N LEU A 82 -6.86 14.95 7.94
CA LEU A 82 -5.99 13.87 8.44
C LEU A 82 -6.43 13.35 9.81
N GLY A 83 -6.79 14.23 10.75
CA GLY A 83 -7.25 13.80 12.08
C GLY A 83 -8.48 12.89 12.01
N HIS A 84 -9.42 13.19 11.11
CA HIS A 84 -10.56 12.32 10.86
C HIS A 84 -10.17 11.01 10.17
N ALA A 85 -9.16 11.02 9.29
CA ALA A 85 -8.63 9.81 8.68
C ALA A 85 -8.00 8.88 9.71
N VAL A 86 -7.19 9.42 10.63
CA VAL A 86 -6.61 8.67 11.76
C VAL A 86 -7.72 8.14 12.67
N LEU A 87 -8.75 8.94 12.97
CA LEU A 87 -9.89 8.47 13.78
C LEU A 87 -10.65 7.31 13.11
N CYS A 88 -10.74 7.28 11.77
CA CYS A 88 -11.35 6.16 11.05
C CYS A 88 -10.59 4.83 11.25
N ALA A 89 -9.33 4.87 11.68
CA ALA A 89 -8.50 3.71 11.97
C ALA A 89 -8.61 3.21 13.42
N GLU A 90 -9.32 3.92 14.32
CA GLU A 90 -9.38 3.64 15.76
C GLU A 90 -9.63 2.16 16.10
N HIS A 91 -10.62 1.55 15.44
CA HIS A 91 -11.00 0.16 15.71
C HIS A 91 -10.01 -0.86 15.16
N PHE A 92 -9.24 -0.48 14.13
CA PHE A 92 -8.21 -1.33 13.56
C PHE A 92 -6.94 -1.31 14.43
N ILE A 93 -6.56 -0.12 14.92
CA ILE A 93 -5.35 0.09 15.72
C ILE A 93 -5.53 -0.44 17.16
N GLY A 94 -6.70 -0.22 17.77
CA GLY A 94 -6.90 -0.55 19.18
C GLY A 94 -6.06 0.33 20.11
N ASP A 95 -5.32 -0.30 21.03
CA ASP A 95 -4.48 0.38 22.05
C ASP A 95 -2.96 0.16 21.79
N GLU A 96 -2.60 -0.06 20.53
CA GLU A 96 -1.20 -0.26 20.11
C GLU A 96 -0.59 1.01 19.52
N PRO A 97 0.74 1.24 19.68
CA PRO A 97 1.42 2.30 18.99
C PRO A 97 1.39 2.06 17.47
N PHE A 98 1.26 3.13 16.68
CA PHE A 98 1.15 3.03 15.24
C PHE A 98 1.93 4.15 14.53
N ALA A 99 2.33 3.89 13.29
CA ALA A 99 2.91 4.88 12.40
C ALA A 99 1.83 5.52 11.51
N VAL A 100 2.04 6.79 11.14
CA VAL A 100 1.21 7.48 10.13
C VAL A 100 2.13 7.90 9.00
N LEU A 101 1.89 7.34 7.81
CA LEU A 101 2.57 7.70 6.58
C LEU A 101 1.59 8.45 5.67
N LEU A 102 2.03 9.58 5.10
CA LEU A 102 1.22 10.36 4.18
C LEU A 102 1.46 9.87 2.75
N GLY A 103 0.38 9.62 2.00
CA GLY A 103 0.44 9.02 0.66
C GLY A 103 1.15 9.84 -0.42
N ASP A 104 1.53 11.08 -0.11
CA ASP A 104 2.21 12.05 -0.96
C ASP A 104 3.64 12.38 -0.49
N ASP A 105 4.05 11.94 0.71
CA ASP A 105 5.41 12.10 1.22
C ASP A 105 6.19 10.80 1.06
N ILE A 106 7.24 10.85 0.26
CA ILE A 106 8.12 9.70 -0.01
C ILE A 106 9.50 10.03 0.53
N MET A 107 10.00 9.16 1.41
CA MET A 107 11.34 9.27 1.94
C MET A 107 12.25 8.24 1.27
N VAL A 108 13.47 8.68 0.95
CA VAL A 108 14.51 7.82 0.38
C VAL A 108 15.73 7.91 1.28
N SER A 109 16.08 6.80 1.90
CA SER A 109 17.17 6.68 2.86
C SER A 109 17.71 5.25 2.84
N GLU A 110 18.98 5.08 3.23
CA GLU A 110 19.57 3.74 3.39
C GLU A 110 18.98 2.96 4.57
N THR A 111 18.53 3.69 5.60
CA THR A 111 17.80 3.14 6.74
C THR A 111 16.35 3.63 6.68
N PRO A 112 15.35 2.76 6.86
CA PRO A 112 13.95 3.19 6.88
C PRO A 112 13.72 4.32 7.88
N ALA A 113 12.81 5.25 7.57
CA ALA A 113 12.58 6.40 8.45
C ALA A 113 11.78 6.02 9.72
N LEU A 114 11.08 4.89 9.65
CA LEU A 114 10.39 4.28 10.78
C LEU A 114 11.35 3.30 11.48
N ASN A 115 12.21 3.83 12.37
CA ASN A 115 13.09 3.03 13.24
C ASN A 115 12.56 2.96 14.68
#